data_AF-A0A948ZCX9-F1
#
_entry.id   AF-A0A948ZCX9-F1
#
_cell.length_a   1.000
_cell.length_b   1.000
_cell.length_c   1.000
_cell.angle_alpha   90.00
_cell.angle_beta   90.00
_cell.angle_gamma   90.00
#
_symmetry.space_group_name_H-M   'P 1'
#
loop_
_entity.id
_entity.type
_entity.pdbx_description
1 polymer ?
#
loop_
_entity_poly.entity_id
_entity_poly.type
_entity_poly.pdbx_seq_one_letter_code
_entity_poly.pdbx_strand_id
1 'polypeptide(L)'
;AAQEAQTTGKGHAGIYCGAAIELADGTIITGKNSPLLHASSSLILNAAKHLAGIPDSMHLMPPSITESLGRLKKDILKGREVSLNLDETLIALGISASGNTAAQAAVEKLSELRNCEVHMTHMPTPGDEAGLRKLGVNLTSDPGYSTHTLFAG
;
A
#
# COMPACT_ATOMS: atom_id res chain seq x y z
N ALA A 1 7.04 -2.44 -12.37
CA ALA A 1 6.10 -2.96 -11.35
C ALA A 1 4.81 -3.52 -11.94
N ALA A 2 3.96 -2.74 -12.62
CA ALA A 2 2.65 -3.21 -13.14
C ALA A 2 2.76 -4.35 -14.19
N GLN A 3 3.64 -4.20 -15.19
CA GLN A 3 3.91 -5.26 -16.17
C GLN A 3 4.43 -6.54 -15.50
N GLU A 4 5.32 -6.39 -14.52
CA GLU A 4 5.84 -7.52 -13.76
C GLU A 4 4.73 -8.21 -12.93
N ALA A 5 3.82 -7.43 -12.33
CA ALA A 5 2.62 -7.91 -11.68
C ALA A 5 1.76 -8.77 -12.62
N GLN A 6 1.57 -8.32 -13.87
CA GLN A 6 0.86 -9.08 -14.89
C GLN A 6 1.57 -10.40 -15.21
N THR A 7 2.89 -10.37 -15.43
CA THR A 7 3.67 -11.58 -15.75
C THR A 7 3.74 -12.58 -14.59
N THR A 8 3.69 -12.10 -13.34
CA THR A 8 3.79 -12.94 -12.13
C THR A 8 2.43 -13.31 -11.55
N GLY A 9 1.32 -12.86 -12.16
CA GLY A 9 -0.03 -13.06 -11.65
C GLY A 9 -0.34 -12.32 -10.34
N LYS A 10 0.55 -11.44 -9.87
CA LYS A 10 0.31 -10.59 -8.69
C LYS A 10 -0.52 -9.38 -9.08
N GLY A 11 -1.84 -9.54 -9.01
CA GLY A 11 -2.85 -8.49 -9.21
C GLY A 11 -4.18 -8.90 -8.57
N HIS A 12 -5.27 -8.24 -8.93
CA HIS A 12 -6.59 -8.62 -8.45
C HIS A 12 -7.66 -8.40 -9.54
N ALA A 13 -8.50 -9.42 -9.76
CA ALA A 13 -9.62 -9.37 -10.71
C ALA A 13 -9.26 -8.90 -12.14
N GLY A 14 -8.06 -9.25 -12.63
CA GLY A 14 -7.57 -8.86 -13.95
C GLY A 14 -6.99 -7.43 -14.02
N ILE A 15 -6.93 -6.72 -12.89
CA ILE A 15 -6.34 -5.40 -12.76
C ILE A 15 -4.94 -5.53 -12.17
N TYR A 16 -3.96 -4.91 -12.83
CA TYR A 16 -2.55 -4.93 -12.45
C TYR A 16 -2.02 -3.51 -12.31
N CYS A 17 -1.86 -3.08 -11.06
CA CYS A 17 -1.36 -1.76 -10.70
C CYS A 17 0.03 -1.88 -10.08
N GLY A 18 0.90 -0.93 -10.40
CA GLY A 18 2.22 -0.80 -9.81
C GLY A 18 2.43 0.57 -9.21
N ALA A 19 3.34 0.63 -8.24
CA ALA A 19 3.87 1.87 -7.71
C ALA A 19 5.36 1.71 -7.42
N ALA A 20 6.10 2.81 -7.42
CA ALA A 20 7.52 2.86 -7.11
C ALA A 20 7.83 4.11 -6.27
N ILE A 21 8.83 4.01 -5.40
CA ILE A 21 9.39 5.10 -4.60
C ILE A 21 10.91 5.09 -4.72
N GLU A 22 11.49 6.27 -4.92
CA GLU A 22 12.93 6.50 -4.77
C GLU A 22 13.19 7.02 -3.35
N LEU A 23 13.94 6.25 -2.57
CA LEU A 23 14.35 6.62 -1.22
C LEU A 23 15.47 7.67 -1.26
N ALA A 24 15.75 8.31 -0.12
CA ALA A 24 16.77 9.36 -0.02
C ALA A 24 18.20 8.91 -0.40
N ASP A 25 18.48 7.61 -0.32
CA ASP A 25 19.75 6.99 -0.72
C ASP A 25 19.80 6.60 -2.21
N GLY A 26 18.73 6.88 -2.98
CA GLY A 26 18.56 6.48 -4.37
C GLY A 26 18.03 5.05 -4.56
N THR A 27 17.74 4.31 -3.49
CA THR A 27 17.19 2.96 -3.59
C THR A 27 15.76 3.02 -4.12
N ILE A 28 15.47 2.23 -5.14
CA ILE A 28 14.13 2.10 -5.72
C ILE A 28 13.39 0.92 -5.08
N ILE A 29 12.28 1.22 -4.40
CA ILE A 29 11.35 0.21 -3.88
C ILE A 29 10.08 0.21 -4.71
N THR A 30 9.46 -0.97 -4.89
CA THR A 30 8.23 -1.11 -5.67
C THR A 30 7.12 -1.79 -4.87
N GLY A 31 5.88 -1.51 -5.27
CA GLY A 31 4.67 -2.11 -4.74
C GLY A 31 3.74 -2.54 -5.88
N LYS A 32 2.97 -3.60 -5.64
CA LYS A 32 2.00 -4.17 -6.59
C LYS A 32 0.67 -4.38 -5.88
N ASN A 33 -0.44 -4.21 -6.61
CA ASN A 33 -1.73 -4.54 -6.03
C ASN A 33 -1.89 -6.06 -5.83
N SER A 34 -2.75 -6.42 -4.89
CA SER A 34 -3.09 -7.80 -4.56
C SER A 34 -4.55 -7.86 -4.08
N PRO A 35 -5.10 -9.05 -3.79
CA PRO A 35 -6.44 -9.14 -3.21
C PRO A 35 -6.59 -8.43 -1.85
N LEU A 36 -5.48 -8.20 -1.13
CA LEU A 36 -5.50 -7.60 0.21
C LEU A 36 -5.09 -6.13 0.24
N LEU A 37 -4.21 -5.70 -0.67
CA LEU A 37 -3.55 -4.39 -0.61
C LEU A 37 -3.53 -3.69 -1.97
N HIS A 38 -3.75 -2.38 -1.97
CA HIS A 38 -3.43 -1.52 -3.10
C HIS A 38 -1.92 -1.46 -3.35
N ALA A 39 -1.53 -1.05 -4.56
CA ALA A 39 -0.12 -0.93 -4.94
C ALA A 39 0.65 0.07 -4.06
N SER A 40 0.02 1.20 -3.73
CA SER A 40 0.47 2.21 -2.75
C SER A 40 0.69 1.60 -1.36
N SER A 41 -0.29 0.87 -0.83
CA SER A 41 -0.20 0.18 0.46
C SER A 41 0.98 -0.78 0.50
N SER A 42 1.11 -1.62 -0.53
CA SER A 42 2.23 -2.55 -0.67
C SER A 42 3.56 -1.80 -0.77
N LEU A 43 3.63 -0.70 -1.53
CA LEU A 43 4.83 0.10 -1.70
C LEU A 43 5.34 0.63 -0.36
N ILE A 44 4.46 1.26 0.43
CA ILE A 44 4.83 1.88 1.69
C ILE A 44 5.25 0.83 2.73
N LEU A 45 4.58 -0.33 2.77
CA LEU A 45 5.00 -1.43 3.65
C LEU A 45 6.38 -1.96 3.25
N ASN A 46 6.65 -2.13 1.96
CA ASN A 46 7.95 -2.59 1.47
C ASN A 46 9.05 -1.58 1.79
N ALA A 47 8.79 -0.29 1.59
CA ALA A 47 9.73 0.78 1.90
C ALA A 47 10.03 0.87 3.40
N ALA A 48 9.00 0.81 4.25
CA ALA A 48 9.17 0.81 5.70
C ALA A 48 9.95 -0.42 6.19
N LYS A 49 9.68 -1.61 5.63
CA LYS A 49 10.47 -2.82 5.93
C LYS A 49 11.92 -2.67 5.52
N HIS A 50 12.18 -2.13 4.33
CA HIS A 50 13.53 -1.90 3.84
C HIS A 50 14.30 -0.95 4.78
N LEU A 51 13.74 0.20 5.10
CA LEU A 51 14.36 1.21 5.99
C LEU A 51 14.56 0.69 7.43
N ALA A 52 13.71 -0.23 7.88
CA ALA A 52 13.81 -0.84 9.21
C ALA A 52 14.70 -2.11 9.23
N GLY A 53 15.24 -2.54 8.08
CA GLY A 53 16.03 -3.78 7.98
C GLY A 53 15.21 -5.05 8.23
N ILE A 54 13.89 -5.00 8.00
CA ILE A 54 12.96 -6.11 8.27
C ILE A 54 12.90 -7.04 7.04
N PRO A 55 13.07 -8.36 7.21
CA PRO A 55 12.97 -9.33 6.12
C PRO A 55 11.61 -9.30 5.41
N ASP A 56 11.60 -9.53 4.10
CA ASP A 56 10.36 -9.48 3.33
C ASP A 56 9.35 -10.58 3.72
N SER A 57 9.80 -11.70 4.26
CA SER A 57 8.94 -12.77 4.77
C SER A 57 8.18 -12.42 6.05
N MET A 58 8.52 -11.31 6.72
CA MET A 58 7.87 -10.92 7.97
C MET A 58 6.60 -10.11 7.71
N HIS A 59 5.49 -10.58 8.31
CA HIS A 59 4.21 -9.89 8.27
C HIS A 59 4.17 -8.78 9.34
N LEU A 60 4.06 -7.52 8.90
CA LEU A 60 3.89 -6.39 9.82
C LEU A 60 2.46 -6.32 10.37
N MET A 61 1.48 -6.67 9.55
CA MET A 61 0.09 -6.77 9.94
C MET A 61 -0.30 -8.25 10.05
N PRO A 62 -0.68 -8.76 11.23
CA PRO A 62 -1.13 -10.13 11.39
C PRO A 62 -2.42 -10.38 10.59
N PRO A 63 -2.64 -11.62 10.08
CA PRO A 63 -3.83 -11.97 9.31
C PRO A 63 -5.15 -11.60 10.00
N SER A 64 -5.21 -11.70 11.32
CA SER A 64 -6.40 -11.34 12.12
C SER A 64 -6.84 -9.90 11.92
N ILE A 65 -5.91 -8.95 11.75
CA ILE A 65 -6.22 -7.54 11.49
C ILE A 65 -6.71 -7.36 10.06
N THR A 66 -5.98 -7.91 9.08
CA THR A 66 -6.34 -7.78 7.66
C THR A 66 -7.69 -8.45 7.34
N GLU A 67 -7.96 -9.62 7.95
CA GLU A 67 -9.24 -10.33 7.81
C GLU A 67 -10.38 -9.57 8.48
N SER A 68 -10.16 -8.99 9.66
CA SER A 68 -11.18 -8.20 10.35
C SER A 68 -11.57 -6.95 9.57
N LEU A 69 -10.59 -6.24 9.01
CA LEU A 69 -10.85 -5.08 8.15
C LEU A 69 -11.54 -5.49 6.84
N GLY A 70 -11.07 -6.56 6.21
CA GLY A 70 -11.70 -7.10 5.00
C GLY A 70 -13.16 -7.49 5.24
N ARG A 71 -13.45 -8.15 6.35
CA ARG A 71 -14.82 -8.51 6.77
C ARG A 71 -15.66 -7.27 7.04
N LEU A 72 -15.12 -6.26 7.71
CA LEU A 72 -15.82 -4.99 7.94
C LEU A 72 -16.21 -4.33 6.60
N LYS A 73 -15.27 -4.19 5.67
CA LYS A 73 -15.54 -3.57 4.36
C LYS A 73 -16.57 -4.36 3.57
N LYS A 74 -16.41 -5.69 3.49
CA LYS A 74 -17.26 -6.56 2.66
C LYS A 74 -18.64 -6.80 3.27
N ASP A 75 -18.68 -7.31 4.50
CA ASP A 75 -19.90 -7.88 5.08
C ASP A 75 -20.74 -6.84 5.80
N ILE A 76 -20.10 -5.82 6.38
CA ILE A 76 -20.78 -4.80 7.20
C ILE A 76 -21.05 -3.53 6.39
N LEU A 77 -20.01 -2.96 5.78
CA LEU A 77 -20.12 -1.74 4.99
C LEU A 77 -20.61 -1.99 3.56
N LYS A 78 -20.73 -3.26 3.15
CA LYS A 78 -21.17 -3.67 1.80
C LYS A 78 -20.34 -3.05 0.68
N GLY A 79 -19.07 -2.76 0.97
CA GLY A 79 -18.12 -2.22 0.02
C GLY A 79 -17.78 -3.25 -1.07
N ARG A 80 -17.66 -2.78 -2.31
CA ARG A 80 -17.29 -3.61 -3.45
C ARG A 80 -15.80 -4.00 -3.43
N GLU A 81 -14.96 -3.14 -2.86
CA GLU A 81 -13.51 -3.36 -2.76
C GLU A 81 -13.12 -3.78 -1.35
N VAL A 82 -12.56 -4.99 -1.24
CA VAL A 82 -12.10 -5.56 0.04
C VAL A 82 -10.63 -5.21 0.30
N SER A 83 -9.89 -4.86 -0.75
CA SER A 83 -8.48 -4.48 -0.65
C SER A 83 -8.32 -3.21 0.19
N LEU A 84 -7.23 -3.13 0.96
CA LEU A 84 -6.92 -1.99 1.81
C LEU A 84 -6.17 -0.92 1.02
N ASN A 85 -6.70 0.30 1.06
CA ASN A 85 -6.00 1.49 0.56
C ASN A 85 -4.92 1.92 1.56
N LEU A 86 -4.11 2.91 1.18
CA LEU A 86 -2.97 3.30 2.00
C LEU A 86 -3.38 3.89 3.35
N ASP A 87 -4.43 4.71 3.44
CA ASP A 87 -4.86 5.30 4.71
C ASP A 87 -5.30 4.22 5.71
N GLU A 88 -6.09 3.25 5.26
CA GLU A 88 -6.50 2.08 6.05
C GLU A 88 -5.28 1.25 6.49
N THR A 89 -4.31 1.08 5.58
CA THR A 89 -3.08 0.33 5.84
C THR A 89 -2.22 1.00 6.91
N LEU A 90 -2.10 2.33 6.88
CA LEU A 90 -1.35 3.09 7.89
C LEU A 90 -2.01 2.99 9.28
N ILE A 91 -3.34 3.05 9.34
CA ILE A 91 -4.09 2.84 10.60
C ILE A 91 -3.85 1.42 11.13
N ALA A 92 -4.00 0.41 10.27
CA ALA A 92 -3.80 -1.00 10.63
C ALA A 92 -2.37 -1.29 11.11
N LEU A 93 -1.38 -0.68 10.46
CA LEU A 93 0.04 -0.78 10.84
C LEU A 93 0.28 -0.13 12.21
N GLY A 94 -0.29 1.06 12.46
CA GLY A 94 -0.20 1.74 13.75
C GLY A 94 -0.82 0.93 14.90
N ILE A 95 -1.97 0.28 14.65
CA ILE A 95 -2.57 -0.65 15.62
C ILE A 95 -1.65 -1.87 15.84
N SER A 96 -1.09 -2.43 14.76
CA SER A 96 -0.20 -3.59 14.84
C SER A 96 1.06 -3.30 15.66
N ALA A 97 1.56 -2.05 15.63
CA ALA A 97 2.74 -1.63 16.38
C ALA A 97 2.61 -1.82 17.90
N SER A 98 1.41 -1.82 18.48
CA SER A 98 1.23 -2.02 19.93
C SER A 98 1.59 -3.43 20.41
N GLY A 99 1.59 -4.42 19.51
CA GLY A 99 1.84 -5.83 19.83
C GLY A 99 2.87 -6.51 18.92
N ASN A 100 3.49 -5.78 18.00
CA ASN A 100 4.47 -6.29 17.05
C ASN A 100 5.64 -5.31 16.94
N THR A 101 6.79 -5.70 17.48
CA THR A 101 8.01 -4.88 17.50
C THR A 101 8.53 -4.56 16.09
N ALA A 102 8.35 -5.46 15.13
CA ALA A 102 8.70 -5.21 13.74
C ALA A 102 7.76 -4.17 13.10
N ALA A 103 6.45 -4.21 13.40
CA ALA A 103 5.52 -3.19 12.96
C ALA A 103 5.86 -1.82 13.58
N GLN A 104 6.22 -1.79 14.86
CA GLN A 104 6.66 -0.55 15.51
C GLN A 104 7.91 0.03 14.83
N ALA A 105 8.94 -0.78 14.59
CA ALA A 105 10.13 -0.34 13.89
C ALA A 105 9.81 0.20 12.49
N ALA A 106 8.90 -0.44 11.74
CA ALA A 106 8.44 0.05 10.46
C ALA A 106 7.71 1.42 10.56
N VAL A 107 6.86 1.61 11.58
CA VAL A 107 6.15 2.89 11.81
C VAL A 107 7.14 4.03 12.07
N GLU A 108 8.19 3.80 12.85
CA GLU A 108 9.22 4.80 13.15
C GLU A 108 9.93 5.28 11.88
N LYS A 109 10.06 4.41 10.86
CA LYS A 109 10.69 4.72 9.57
C LYS A 109 9.82 5.47 8.58
N LEU A 110 8.51 5.55 8.79
CA LEU A 110 7.60 6.23 7.84
C LEU A 110 7.95 7.72 7.65
N SER A 111 8.50 8.37 8.67
CA SER A 111 8.90 9.78 8.59
C SER A 111 10.03 10.04 7.59
N GLU A 112 10.86 9.03 7.31
CA GLU A 112 11.99 9.11 6.37
C GLU A 112 11.52 9.12 4.91
N LEU A 113 10.24 8.78 4.64
CA LEU A 113 9.65 8.82 3.30
C LEU A 113 9.27 10.24 2.85
N ARG A 114 9.31 11.22 3.75
CA ARG A 114 8.96 12.60 3.42
C ARG A 114 9.88 13.14 2.31
N ASN A 115 9.29 13.83 1.33
CA ASN A 115 9.93 14.37 0.14
C ASN A 115 10.54 13.32 -0.80
N CYS A 116 10.30 12.02 -0.59
CA CYS A 116 10.67 11.00 -1.57
C CYS A 116 9.74 11.06 -2.78
N GLU A 117 10.28 10.75 -3.97
CA GLU A 117 9.53 10.73 -5.21
C GLU A 117 8.77 9.41 -5.36
N VAL A 118 7.47 9.49 -5.62
CA VAL A 118 6.59 8.34 -5.84
C VAL A 118 5.92 8.44 -7.20
N HIS A 119 5.91 7.33 -7.92
CA HIS A 119 5.16 7.20 -9.17
C HIS A 119 4.20 6.02 -9.12
N MET A 120 2.97 6.23 -9.59
CA MET A 120 1.92 5.21 -9.70
C MET A 120 1.48 5.01 -11.14
N THR A 121 1.26 3.76 -11.56
CA THR A 121 0.79 3.44 -12.93
C THR A 121 -0.71 3.71 -13.16
N HIS A 122 -1.34 4.43 -12.23
CA HIS A 122 -2.74 4.81 -12.23
C HIS A 122 -2.93 5.98 -11.25
N MET A 123 -4.01 6.74 -11.45
CA MET A 123 -4.43 7.79 -10.53
C MET A 123 -4.79 7.17 -9.17
N PRO A 124 -4.27 7.72 -8.06
CA PRO A 124 -4.54 7.21 -6.72
C PRO A 124 -6.03 7.31 -6.39
N THR A 125 -6.54 6.35 -5.62
CA THR A 125 -7.86 6.51 -5.00
C THR A 125 -7.82 7.59 -3.92
N PRO A 126 -8.96 8.17 -3.48
CA PRO A 126 -8.96 9.17 -2.41
C PRO A 126 -8.30 8.68 -1.10
N GLY A 127 -8.44 7.39 -0.77
CA GLY A 127 -7.78 6.79 0.39
C GLY A 127 -6.26 6.65 0.20
N ASP A 128 -5.81 6.34 -1.01
CA ASP A 128 -4.38 6.29 -1.32
C ASP A 128 -3.75 7.68 -1.30
N GLU A 129 -4.39 8.64 -1.95
CA GLU A 129 -3.96 10.03 -1.98
C GLU A 129 -3.88 10.63 -0.57
N ALA A 130 -4.87 10.36 0.28
CA ALA A 130 -4.87 10.80 1.66
C ALA A 130 -3.64 10.26 2.43
N GLY A 131 -3.34 8.96 2.28
CA GLY A 131 -2.17 8.34 2.90
C GLY A 131 -0.85 8.93 2.40
N LEU A 132 -0.68 9.03 1.07
CA LEU A 132 0.53 9.56 0.43
C LEU A 132 0.78 11.01 0.85
N ARG A 133 -0.28 11.83 0.87
CA ARG A 133 -0.21 13.22 1.31
C ARG A 133 0.18 13.34 2.79
N LYS A 134 -0.34 12.48 3.67
CA LYS A 134 0.03 12.46 5.11
C LYS A 134 1.50 12.11 5.31
N LEU A 135 2.04 11.19 4.50
CA LEU A 135 3.47 10.84 4.50
C LEU A 135 4.35 11.97 3.92
N GLY A 136 3.78 12.85 3.09
CA GLY A 136 4.49 13.99 2.51
C GLY A 136 5.44 13.58 1.39
N VAL A 137 5.10 12.55 0.62
CA VAL A 137 5.81 12.16 -0.60
C VAL A 137 5.43 13.06 -1.78
N ASN A 138 6.30 13.14 -2.77
CA ASN A 138 6.05 13.85 -4.03
C ASN A 138 5.45 12.86 -5.04
N LEU A 139 4.14 12.97 -5.28
CA LEU A 139 3.39 11.99 -6.08
C LEU A 139 3.24 12.41 -7.55
N THR A 140 3.54 11.49 -8.45
CA THR A 140 3.14 11.52 -9.87
C THR A 140 2.35 10.27 -10.24
N SER A 141 1.53 10.34 -11.29
CA SER A 141 0.77 9.17 -11.76
C SER A 141 0.48 9.21 -13.25
N ASP A 142 0.38 8.01 -13.85
CA ASP A 142 -0.18 7.84 -15.19
C ASP A 142 -1.70 8.09 -15.19
N PRO A 143 -2.29 8.57 -16.30
CA PRO A 143 -3.70 8.95 -16.38
C PRO A 143 -4.69 7.75 -16.45
N GLY A 144 -4.33 6.59 -15.91
CA GLY A 144 -5.19 5.40 -15.83
C GLY A 144 -6.00 5.30 -14.54
N TYR A 145 -7.08 4.53 -14.53
CA TYR A 145 -7.84 4.22 -13.31
C TYR A 145 -7.49 2.83 -12.76
N SER A 146 -7.57 2.65 -11.44
CA SER A 146 -7.41 1.35 -10.75
C SER A 146 -8.62 0.43 -10.84
N THR A 147 -9.65 0.83 -11.59
CA THR A 147 -10.94 0.16 -11.66
C THR A 147 -11.43 0.08 -13.10
N HIS A 148 -12.34 -0.86 -13.37
CA HIS A 148 -13.08 -0.89 -14.64
C HIS A 148 -14.19 0.18 -14.72
N THR A 149 -14.41 0.96 -13.65
CA THR A 149 -15.50 1.93 -13.52
C THR A 149 -15.01 3.26 -12.96
N LEU A 150 -15.41 4.36 -13.59
CA LEU A 150 -15.03 5.73 -13.22
C LEU A 150 -15.42 6.15 -11.78
N PHE A 151 -16.48 5.54 -11.22
CA PHE A 151 -16.91 5.78 -9.84
C PHE A 151 -17.11 4.45 -9.13
N ALA A 152 -16.37 4.21 -8.05
CA ALA A 152 -16.67 3.16 -7.09
C ALA A 152 -17.64 3.76 -6.06
N GLY A 153 -18.94 3.47 -6.24
CA GLY A 153 -19.98 3.77 -5.26
C GLY A 153 -19.99 2.79 -4.10
#